data_AF-A0AAJ0IDE8-F1
#
_entry.id   AF-A0AAJ0IDE8-F1
#
_cell.length_a   1.000
_cell.length_b   1.000
_cell.length_c   1.000
_cell.angle_alpha   90.00
_cell.angle_beta   90.00
_cell.angle_gamma   90.00
#
_symmetry.space_group_name_H-M   'P 1'
#
loop_
_entity.id
_entity.type
_entity.pdbx_description
1 polymer ?
#
loop_
_entity_poly.entity_id
_entity_poly.type
_entity_poly.pdbx_seq_one_letter_code
_entity_poly.pdbx_strand_id
1 'polypeptide(L)'
;MLARVTLPQTLVPLDGDRDHNFENWDTTIRQFLGMEGLDVFLDTDIQEPDRNNRRLWQTWDLGRSVAKYALCLTLEQPHIRERLLRHGWDPENWNPKYHYDLVWSLWGHFVPA
;
A
#
# COMPACT_ATOMS: atom_id res chain seq x y z
N MET A 1 -7.82 5.45 -24.24
CA MET A 1 -6.68 4.56 -23.92
C MET A 1 -6.17 4.98 -22.56
N LEU A 2 -6.40 4.18 -21.52
CA LEU A 2 -5.72 4.39 -20.23
C LEU A 2 -4.27 3.92 -20.42
N ALA A 3 -3.32 4.82 -20.19
CA ALA A 3 -1.91 4.46 -20.18
C ALA A 3 -1.71 3.30 -19.21
N ARG A 4 -1.03 2.24 -19.64
CA ARG A 4 -0.56 1.19 -18.72
C ARG A 4 0.39 1.87 -17.75
N VAL A 5 -0.09 2.17 -16.55
CA VAL A 5 0.77 2.58 -15.46
C VAL A 5 1.72 1.41 -15.24
N THR A 6 2.99 1.64 -15.50
CA THR A 6 4.03 0.64 -15.28
C THR A 6 4.44 0.77 -13.83
N LEU A 7 4.42 -0.32 -13.07
CA LEU A 7 5.00 -0.37 -11.73
C LEU A 7 6.45 0.16 -11.83
N PRO A 8 6.90 1.03 -10.89
CA PRO A 8 8.32 1.24 -10.69
C PRO A 8 9.02 -0.12 -10.66
N GLN A 9 10.19 -0.24 -11.29
CA GLN A 9 10.89 -1.54 -11.42
C GLN A 9 11.14 -2.25 -10.08
N THR A 10 11.05 -1.50 -8.97
CA THR A 10 11.21 -1.98 -7.60
C THR A 10 9.95 -2.60 -7.00
N LEU A 11 8.74 -2.24 -7.44
CA LEU A 11 7.50 -2.75 -6.86
C LEU A 11 7.10 -4.09 -7.49
N VAL A 12 6.86 -5.07 -6.61
CA VAL A 12 6.38 -6.39 -7.00
C VAL A 12 4.86 -6.44 -6.83
N PRO A 13 4.09 -6.94 -7.81
CA PRO A 13 2.66 -7.14 -7.61
C PRO A 13 2.42 -8.30 -6.64
N LEU A 14 1.44 -8.14 -5.74
CA LEU A 14 0.97 -9.24 -4.90
C LEU A 14 0.27 -10.25 -5.80
N ASP A 15 0.65 -11.53 -5.70
CA ASP A 15 0.04 -12.64 -6.44
C ASP A 15 -0.60 -13.70 -5.53
N GLY A 16 -0.26 -13.72 -4.23
CA GLY A 16 -0.95 -14.48 -3.19
C GLY A 16 -0.87 -16.01 -3.30
N ASP A 17 -0.23 -16.54 -4.34
CA ASP A 17 -0.26 -17.95 -4.75
C ASP A 17 1.14 -18.60 -4.75
N ARG A 18 2.22 -17.80 -4.67
CA ARG A 18 3.60 -18.31 -4.65
C ARG A 18 4.21 -18.21 -3.25
N ASP A 19 4.95 -19.25 -2.87
CA ASP A 19 5.85 -19.21 -1.71
C ASP A 19 6.73 -17.95 -1.80
N HIS A 20 6.79 -17.18 -0.71
CA HIS A 20 7.55 -15.92 -0.58
C HIS A 20 7.08 -14.71 -1.42
N ASN A 21 5.99 -14.76 -2.21
CA ASN A 21 5.51 -13.55 -2.91
C ASN A 21 5.14 -12.44 -1.93
N PHE A 22 4.50 -12.78 -0.82
CA PHE A 22 4.14 -11.83 0.22
C PHE A 22 5.38 -11.16 0.86
N GLU A 23 6.40 -11.93 1.22
CA GLU A 23 7.64 -11.40 1.81
C GLU A 23 8.36 -10.45 0.84
N ASN A 24 8.41 -10.82 -0.45
CA ASN A 24 8.98 -9.96 -1.49
C ASN A 24 8.13 -8.70 -1.71
N TRP A 25 6.81 -8.83 -1.71
CA TRP A 25 5.88 -7.71 -1.81
C TRP A 25 6.06 -6.73 -0.64
N ASP A 26 6.09 -7.23 0.59
CA ASP A 26 6.29 -6.44 1.81
C ASP A 26 7.65 -5.73 1.79
N THR A 27 8.72 -6.48 1.51
CA THR A 27 10.08 -5.92 1.44
C THR A 27 10.15 -4.80 0.40
N THR A 28 9.58 -5.01 -0.79
CA THR A 28 9.68 -4.05 -1.88
C THR A 28 8.82 -2.80 -1.68
N ILE A 29 7.59 -2.94 -1.15
CA ILE A 29 6.75 -1.78 -0.85
C ILE A 29 7.35 -0.94 0.27
N ARG A 30 7.89 -1.57 1.32
CA ARG A 30 8.57 -0.87 2.42
C ARG A 30 9.85 -0.18 1.96
N GLN A 31 10.67 -0.83 1.15
CA GLN A 31 11.87 -0.20 0.59
C GLN A 31 11.52 0.99 -0.30
N PHE A 32 10.55 0.83 -1.20
CA PHE A 32 10.12 1.91 -2.09
C PHE A 32 9.63 3.13 -1.32
N LEU A 33 8.78 2.93 -0.32
CA LEU A 33 8.26 4.03 0.50
C LEU A 33 9.33 4.59 1.46
N GLY A 34 10.19 3.74 1.99
CA GLY A 34 11.27 4.12 2.92
C GLY A 34 12.34 5.00 2.29
N MET A 35 12.57 4.92 0.97
CA MET A 35 13.46 5.84 0.25
C MET A 35 13.06 7.31 0.42
N GLU A 36 11.76 7.58 0.61
CA GLU A 36 11.19 8.91 0.79
C GLU A 36 10.63 9.11 2.22
N GLY A 37 10.88 8.17 3.13
CA GLY A 37 10.35 8.19 4.51
C GLY A 37 8.83 8.11 4.61
N LEU A 38 8.17 7.44 3.64
CA LEU A 38 6.71 7.29 3.57
C LEU A 38 6.21 5.96 4.14
N ASP A 39 7.11 5.05 4.52
CA ASP A 39 6.81 3.75 5.13
C ASP A 39 6.08 3.89 6.48
N VAL A 40 6.28 5.01 7.18
CA VAL A 40 5.53 5.37 8.39
C VAL A 40 4.00 5.38 8.19
N PHE A 41 3.51 5.63 6.97
CA PHE A 41 2.08 5.57 6.65
C PHE A 41 1.52 4.14 6.61
N LEU A 42 2.37 3.12 6.63
CA LEU A 42 1.97 1.71 6.75
C LEU A 42 1.84 1.28 8.22
N ASP A 43 2.70 1.82 9.07
CA ASP A 43 2.85 1.34 10.45
C ASP A 43 1.93 2.07 11.44
N THR A 44 1.66 3.36 11.20
CA THR A 44 0.90 4.20 12.13
C THR A 44 -0.18 4.99 11.41
N ASP A 45 -1.33 5.17 12.08
CA ASP A 45 -2.36 6.13 11.67
C ASP A 45 -1.85 7.57 11.92
N ILE A 46 -1.12 8.12 10.94
CA ILE A 46 -0.60 9.48 11.02
C ILE A 46 -1.77 10.46 10.99
N GLN A 47 -1.95 11.18 12.09
CA GLN A 47 -3.00 12.17 12.24
C GLN A 47 -2.94 13.25 11.14
N GLU A 48 -4.08 13.59 10.56
CA GLU A 48 -4.20 14.72 9.62
C GLU A 48 -3.76 16.02 10.32
N PRO A 49 -2.78 16.75 9.79
CA PRO A 49 -2.35 18.03 10.34
C PRO A 49 -3.40 19.12 10.11
N ASP A 50 -3.33 20.21 10.87
CA ASP A 50 -4.22 21.36 10.68
C ASP A 50 -4.10 21.91 9.23
N ARG A 51 -5.25 21.99 8.54
CA ARG A 51 -5.38 22.54 7.19
C ARG A 51 -4.91 23.98 7.07
N ASN A 52 -4.94 24.75 8.16
CA ASN A 52 -4.43 26.11 8.20
C ASN A 52 -2.90 26.16 8.08
N ASN A 53 -2.21 25.09 8.48
CA ASN A 53 -0.80 24.90 8.17
C ASN A 53 -0.65 24.26 6.79
N ARG A 54 -0.93 25.06 5.75
CA ARG A 54 -1.04 24.60 4.36
C ARG A 54 0.15 23.78 3.89
N ARG A 55 1.38 24.19 4.24
CA ARG A 55 2.60 23.47 3.82
C ARG A 55 2.64 22.07 4.42
N LEU A 56 2.41 21.95 5.73
CA LEU A 56 2.42 20.67 6.42
C LEU A 56 1.30 19.76 5.91
N TRP A 57 0.09 20.32 5.72
CA TRP A 57 -1.04 19.58 5.18
C TRP A 57 -0.81 19.07 3.76
N GLN A 58 -0.25 19.90 2.87
CA GLN A 58 0.06 19.48 1.50
C GLN A 58 1.12 18.37 1.45
N THR A 59 2.16 18.46 2.27
CA THR A 59 3.18 17.41 2.35
C THR A 59 2.59 16.11 2.88
N TRP A 60 1.76 16.17 3.93
CA TRP A 60 1.07 15.00 4.47
C TRP A 60 0.13 14.37 3.43
N ASP A 61 -0.70 15.18 2.77
CA ASP A 61 -1.68 14.69 1.79
C ASP A 61 -1.01 14.05 0.57
N LEU A 62 0.09 14.65 0.10
CA LEU A 62 0.90 14.10 -0.98
C LEU A 62 1.54 12.76 -0.57
N GLY A 63 2.24 12.71 0.58
CA GLY A 63 2.91 11.50 1.05
C GLY A 63 1.93 10.33 1.25
N ARG A 64 0.80 10.62 1.90
CA ARG A 64 -0.32 9.67 2.06
C ARG A 64 -0.85 9.17 0.71
N SER A 65 -1.08 10.08 -0.24
CA SER A 65 -1.60 9.73 -1.56
C SER A 65 -0.62 8.86 -2.35
N VAL A 66 0.68 9.14 -2.26
CA VAL A 66 1.74 8.31 -2.86
C VAL A 66 1.77 6.92 -2.25
N ALA A 67 1.72 6.81 -0.92
CA ALA A 67 1.70 5.52 -0.23
C ALA A 67 0.46 4.68 -0.60
N LYS A 68 -0.74 5.29 -0.58
CA LYS A 68 -1.99 4.63 -1.03
C LYS A 68 -1.84 4.15 -2.47
N TYR A 69 -1.35 5.02 -3.36
CA TYR A 69 -1.23 4.72 -4.77
C TYR A 69 -0.29 3.52 -5.00
N ALA A 70 0.87 3.51 -4.36
CA ALA A 70 1.84 2.42 -4.46
C ALA A 70 1.23 1.09 -4.00
N LEU A 71 0.51 1.07 -2.88
CA LEU A 71 -0.21 -0.12 -2.42
C LEU A 71 -1.23 -0.58 -3.46
N CYS A 72 -2.17 0.29 -3.85
CA CYS A 72 -3.24 -0.08 -4.79
C CYS A 72 -2.71 -0.58 -6.15
N LEU A 73 -1.58 -0.05 -6.60
CA LEU A 73 -0.92 -0.47 -7.85
C LEU A 73 -0.36 -1.91 -7.77
N THR A 74 0.10 -2.33 -6.59
CA THR A 74 0.58 -3.71 -6.39
C THR A 74 -0.55 -4.72 -6.18
N LEU A 75 -1.78 -4.26 -5.95
CA LEU A 75 -2.97 -5.07 -5.71
C LEU A 75 -3.86 -5.21 -6.95
N GLU A 76 -3.37 -4.89 -8.14
CA GLU A 76 -4.19 -4.83 -9.36
C GLU A 76 -4.64 -6.20 -9.90
N GLN A 77 -4.02 -7.30 -9.47
CA GLN A 77 -4.33 -8.62 -9.99
C GLN A 77 -5.80 -9.00 -9.70
N PRO A 78 -6.59 -9.46 -10.69
CA PRO A 78 -8.03 -9.67 -10.51
C PRO A 78 -8.41 -10.59 -9.34
N HIS A 79 -7.70 -11.70 -9.16
CA HIS A 79 -7.96 -12.65 -8.07
C HIS A 79 -7.59 -12.09 -6.69
N ILE A 80 -6.57 -11.24 -6.61
CA ILE A 80 -6.22 -10.50 -5.39
C ILE A 80 -7.31 -9.51 -5.04
N ARG A 81 -7.76 -8.70 -6.00
CA ARG A 81 -8.87 -7.75 -5.79
C ARG A 81 -10.14 -8.46 -5.37
N GLU A 82 -10.47 -9.57 -6.03
CA GLU A 82 -11.65 -10.36 -5.68
C GLU A 82 -11.58 -10.87 -4.23
N ARG A 83 -10.43 -11.41 -3.81
CA ARG A 83 -10.24 -11.86 -2.43
C ARG A 83 -10.33 -10.69 -1.46
N LEU A 84 -9.64 -9.59 -1.72
CA LEU A 84 -9.71 -8.37 -0.91
C LEU A 84 -11.16 -7.88 -0.74
N LEU A 85 -11.93 -7.79 -1.83
CA LEU A 85 -13.34 -7.35 -1.81
C LEU A 85 -14.22 -8.30 -0.96
N ARG A 86 -14.01 -9.61 -1.04
CA ARG A 86 -14.71 -10.59 -0.18
C ARG A 86 -14.41 -10.39 1.32
N HIS A 87 -13.29 -9.77 1.65
CA HIS A 87 -12.87 -9.43 3.01
C HIS A 87 -13.11 -7.95 3.38
N GLY A 88 -13.98 -7.26 2.63
CA GLY A 88 -14.41 -5.91 2.96
C GLY A 88 -13.44 -4.81 2.55
N TRP A 89 -12.58 -5.07 1.55
CA TRP A 89 -11.70 -4.04 1.00
C TRP A 89 -12.49 -2.92 0.35
N ASP A 90 -12.24 -1.69 0.81
CA ASP A 90 -12.67 -0.45 0.19
C ASP A 90 -11.47 0.18 -0.58
N PRO A 91 -11.46 0.18 -1.92
CA PRO A 91 -10.40 0.79 -2.71
C PRO A 91 -10.37 2.33 -2.58
N GLU A 92 -11.48 2.94 -2.18
CA GLU A 92 -11.59 4.39 -2.00
C GLU A 92 -11.14 4.84 -0.61
N ASN A 93 -10.95 3.92 0.34
CA ASN A 93 -10.39 4.23 1.65
C ASN A 93 -9.10 5.05 1.49
N TRP A 94 -9.02 6.16 2.21
CA TRP A 94 -7.95 7.12 2.03
C TRP A 94 -6.67 6.69 2.77
N ASN A 95 -6.77 5.78 3.74
CA ASN A 95 -5.69 5.43 4.65
C ASN A 95 -4.79 4.32 4.06
N PRO A 96 -3.50 4.57 3.78
CA PRO A 96 -2.57 3.55 3.30
C PRO A 96 -2.46 2.36 4.26
N LYS A 97 -2.41 2.61 5.57
CA LYS A 97 -2.33 1.55 6.59
C LYS A 97 -3.47 0.55 6.50
N TYR A 98 -4.70 1.02 6.24
CA TYR A 98 -5.86 0.14 6.06
C TYR A 98 -5.64 -0.89 4.95
N HIS A 99 -5.11 -0.46 3.80
CA HIS A 99 -4.83 -1.36 2.68
C HIS A 99 -3.74 -2.37 3.04
N TYR A 100 -2.67 -1.90 3.68
CA TYR A 100 -1.55 -2.72 4.09
C TYR A 100 -1.95 -3.76 5.15
N ASP A 101 -2.67 -3.35 6.20
CA ASP A 101 -3.14 -4.24 7.27
C ASP A 101 -4.09 -5.32 6.75
N LEU A 102 -4.97 -4.97 5.79
CA LEU A 102 -5.85 -5.94 5.18
C LEU A 102 -5.07 -7.01 4.42
N VAL A 103 -4.05 -6.60 3.64
CA VAL A 103 -3.14 -7.53 2.97
C VAL A 103 -2.38 -8.37 4.00
N TRP A 104 -1.85 -7.75 5.06
CA TRP A 104 -1.16 -8.46 6.14
C TRP A 104 -2.05 -9.51 6.82
N SER A 105 -3.32 -9.20 7.09
CA SER A 105 -4.27 -10.14 7.71
C SER A 105 -4.58 -11.38 6.84
N LEU A 106 -4.44 -11.26 5.53
CA LEU A 106 -4.78 -12.33 4.59
C LEU A 106 -3.59 -13.21 4.21
N TRP A 107 -2.38 -12.64 4.22
CA TRP A 107 -1.18 -13.31 3.72
C TRP A 107 0.04 -13.23 4.67
N GLY A 108 0.03 -12.36 5.68
CA GLY A 108 1.16 -12.16 6.61
C GLY A 108 1.38 -13.28 7.63
N HIS A 109 0.38 -14.15 7.83
CA HIS A 109 0.49 -15.30 8.74
C HIS A 109 1.48 -16.38 8.29
N PHE A 110 1.98 -16.30 7.05
CA PHE A 110 2.95 -17.25 6.51
C PHE A 110 4.41 -16.83 6.71
N VAL A 111 4.65 -15.64 7.28
CA VAL A 111 6.00 -15.13 7.59
C VAL A 111 6.33 -15.46 9.06
N PRO A 112 7.43 -16.18 9.36
CA PRO A 112 7.87 -16.39 10.73
C PRO A 112 8.21 -15.04 11.40
N ALA A 113 7.79 -14.87 12.65
CA ALA A 113 8.07 -13.68 13.46
C ALA A 113 9.55 -13.51 13.80
#